data_AF-A0A559UUC3-F1
#
_entry.id   AF-A0A559UUC3-F1
#
_cell.length_a   1.000
_cell.length_b   1.000
_cell.length_c   1.000
_cell.angle_alpha   90.00
_cell.angle_beta   90.00
_cell.angle_gamma   90.00
#
_symmetry.space_group_name_H-M   'P 1'
#
loop_
_entity.id
_entity.type
_entity.pdbx_description
1 polymer ?
#
loop_
_entity_poly.entity_id
_entity_poly.type
_entity_poly.pdbx_seq_one_letter_code
_entity_poly.pdbx_strand_id
1 'polypeptide(L)'
;MKDEKTQFWVGTYHGRHDGTQVTVTATRDDTRPEPYAWACTCGASQSFPTQYGLDRSAWRHTHPTRWDQLRQWVAKLLRIRTR
;
A
#
# COMPACT_ATOMS: atom_id res chain seq x y z
N MET A 1 3.49 -26.69 -19.64
CA MET A 1 4.22 -26.22 -18.44
C MET A 1 3.20 -25.61 -17.52
N LYS A 2 3.15 -26.04 -16.25
CA LYS A 2 2.35 -25.34 -15.23
C LYS A 2 3.10 -24.06 -14.95
N ASP A 3 2.51 -22.90 -15.24
CA ASP A 3 3.00 -21.62 -14.72
C ASP A 3 2.93 -21.70 -13.19
N GLU A 4 4.03 -22.10 -12.57
CA GLU A 4 4.24 -21.85 -11.15
C GLU A 4 4.00 -20.36 -10.96
N LYS A 5 2.99 -20.00 -10.16
CA LYS A 5 2.78 -18.60 -9.76
C LYS A 5 4.04 -18.14 -9.05
N THR A 6 4.97 -17.52 -9.77
CA THR A 6 6.20 -16.99 -9.21
C THR A 6 5.88 -15.66 -8.55
N GLN A 7 5.09 -15.73 -7.47
CA GLN A 7 4.93 -14.61 -6.56
C GLN A 7 6.17 -14.58 -5.67
N PHE A 8 6.99 -13.56 -5.86
CA PHE A 8 8.16 -13.29 -5.03
C PHE A 8 7.79 -12.34 -3.90
N TRP A 9 8.28 -12.62 -2.71
CA TRP A 9 8.22 -11.69 -1.59
C TRP A 9 9.29 -10.61 -1.78
N VAL A 10 8.90 -9.34 -1.67
CA VAL A 10 9.81 -8.18 -1.81
C VAL A 10 10.13 -7.57 -0.46
N GLY A 11 9.14 -7.45 0.43
CA GLY A 11 9.34 -6.87 1.75
C GLY A 11 8.09 -6.87 2.62
N THR A 12 8.30 -6.62 3.91
CA THR A 12 7.23 -6.43 4.89
C THR A 12 7.46 -5.14 5.66
N TYR A 13 6.41 -4.35 5.82
CA TYR A 13 6.43 -3.08 6.55
C TYR A 13 5.41 -3.14 7.69
N HIS A 14 5.81 -2.68 8.87
CA HIS A 14 4.93 -2.61 10.03
C HIS A 14 4.64 -1.16 10.37
N GLY A 15 3.41 -0.86 10.78
CA GLY A 15 3.02 0.48 11.19
C GLY A 15 1.76 0.46 12.05
N ARG A 16 1.15 1.64 12.21
CA ARG A 16 -0.12 1.79 12.92
C ARG A 16 -1.05 2.74 12.19
N HIS A 17 -2.32 2.38 12.12
CA HIS A 17 -3.41 3.24 11.70
C HIS A 17 -4.34 3.47 12.88
N ASP A 18 -4.57 4.72 13.27
CA ASP A 18 -5.48 5.10 14.36
C ASP A 18 -5.27 4.28 15.66
N GLY A 19 -4.02 3.91 15.94
CA GLY A 19 -3.65 3.09 17.10
C GLY A 19 -3.73 1.58 16.89
N THR A 20 -4.25 1.07 15.78
CA THR A 20 -4.24 -0.36 15.42
C THR A 20 -2.99 -0.72 14.63
N GLN A 21 -2.32 -1.81 15.00
CA GLN A 21 -1.15 -2.30 14.26
C GLN A 21 -1.56 -2.79 12.88
N VAL A 22 -0.77 -2.42 11.88
CA VAL A 22 -0.96 -2.85 10.49
C VAL A 22 0.33 -3.42 9.92
N THR A 23 0.18 -4.37 9.02
CA THR A 23 1.28 -4.98 8.27
C THR A 23 1.01 -4.83 6.79
N VAL A 24 2.00 -4.33 6.06
CA VAL A 24 2.00 -4.28 4.61
C VAL A 24 2.96 -5.31 4.07
N THR A 25 2.49 -6.16 3.18
CA THR A 25 3.31 -7.14 2.46
C THR A 25 3.45 -6.70 1.02
N ALA A 26 4.69 -6.53 0.56
CA ALA A 26 5.04 -6.21 -0.81
C ALA A 26 5.47 -7.49 -1.54
N THR A 27 4.92 -7.69 -2.72
CA THR A 27 5.14 -8.88 -3.57
C THR A 27 5.36 -8.49 -5.02
N ARG A 28 6.05 -9.33 -5.76
CA ARG A 28 6.21 -9.26 -7.22
C ARG A 28 5.59 -10.51 -7.85
N ASP A 29 4.72 -10.35 -8.82
CA ASP A 29 4.09 -11.42 -9.60
C ASP A 29 4.30 -11.13 -11.08
N ASP A 30 5.29 -11.80 -11.68
CA ASP A 30 5.68 -11.59 -13.09
C ASP A 30 4.61 -12.02 -14.10
N THR A 31 3.52 -12.66 -13.66
CA THR A 31 2.38 -13.00 -14.52
C THR A 31 1.42 -11.84 -14.74
N ARG A 32 1.58 -10.73 -13.99
CA ARG A 32 0.69 -9.56 -14.04
C ARG A 32 1.26 -8.43 -14.90
N PRO A 33 0.40 -7.66 -15.59
CA PRO A 33 0.82 -6.43 -16.27
C PRO A 33 1.46 -5.39 -15.32
N GLU A 34 0.99 -5.36 -14.08
CA GLU A 34 1.59 -4.60 -12.98
C GLU A 34 2.19 -5.58 -11.97
N PRO A 35 3.47 -5.96 -12.15
CA PRO A 35 4.02 -7.08 -11.42
C PRO A 35 4.28 -6.76 -9.95
N TYR A 36 4.46 -5.51 -9.56
CA TYR A 36 4.77 -5.16 -8.17
C TYR A 36 3.52 -4.69 -7.45
N ALA A 37 3.25 -5.21 -6.26
CA ALA A 37 2.10 -4.78 -5.47
C ALA A 37 2.39 -4.86 -3.97
N TRP A 38 1.72 -4.02 -3.19
CA TRP A 38 1.65 -4.20 -1.76
C TRP A 38 0.19 -4.31 -1.29
N ALA A 39 -0.02 -5.10 -0.23
CA ALA A 39 -1.32 -5.23 0.42
C ALA A 39 -1.15 -5.05 1.94
N CYS A 40 -2.08 -4.32 2.54
CA CYS A 40 -2.11 -4.01 3.97
C CYS A 40 -3.20 -4.82 4.68
N THR A 41 -2.96 -5.20 5.94
CA THR A 41 -3.98 -5.83 6.80
C THR A 41 -5.21 -4.93 7.05
N CYS A 42 -5.13 -3.63 6.77
CA CYS A 42 -6.30 -2.74 6.82
C CYS A 42 -7.22 -2.85 5.58
N GLY A 43 -6.86 -3.68 4.58
CA GLY A 43 -7.62 -3.88 3.34
C GLY A 43 -7.19 -2.98 2.18
N ALA A 44 -6.29 -2.03 2.41
CA ALA A 44 -5.70 -1.23 1.32
C ALA A 44 -4.67 -2.04 0.52
N SER A 45 -4.63 -1.82 -0.79
CA SER A 45 -3.61 -2.40 -1.67
C SER A 45 -3.30 -1.47 -2.82
N GLN A 46 -2.10 -1.59 -3.39
CA GLN A 46 -1.70 -0.85 -4.57
C GLN A 46 -0.77 -1.68 -5.46
N SER A 47 -0.93 -1.54 -6.77
CA SER A 47 -0.11 -2.18 -7.79
C SER A 47 0.74 -1.14 -8.53
N PHE A 48 1.85 -1.60 -9.10
CA PHE A 48 2.86 -0.79 -9.78
C PHE A 48 3.44 -1.57 -10.96
N PRO A 49 3.69 -0.91 -12.11
CA PRO A 49 4.34 -1.54 -13.27
C PRO A 49 5.83 -1.83 -13.04
N THR A 50 6.46 -1.17 -12.06
CA THR A 50 7.87 -1.33 -11.73
C THR A 50 8.07 -1.33 -10.22
N GLN A 51 9.22 -1.81 -9.73
CA GLN A 51 9.57 -1.73 -8.31
C GLN A 51 9.65 -0.28 -7.79
N TYR A 52 9.84 0.68 -8.70
CA TYR A 52 10.01 2.08 -8.35
C TYR A 52 8.73 2.63 -7.72
N GLY A 53 8.82 2.97 -6.44
CA GLY A 53 7.70 3.51 -5.67
C GLY A 53 6.96 2.49 -4.82
N LEU A 54 7.21 1.19 -4.99
CA LEU A 54 6.62 0.12 -4.15
C LEU A 54 6.96 0.36 -2.68
N ASP A 55 8.25 0.39 -2.36
CA ASP A 55 8.75 0.55 -1.00
C ASP A 55 8.37 1.90 -0.40
N ARG A 56 8.50 2.98 -1.18
CA ARG A 56 8.13 4.33 -0.75
C ARG A 56 6.64 4.44 -0.45
N SER A 57 5.79 3.82 -1.27
CA SER A 57 4.33 3.81 -1.07
C SER A 57 3.96 2.96 0.13
N ALA A 58 4.50 1.73 0.24
CA ALA A 58 4.28 0.84 1.38
C ALA A 58 4.73 1.48 2.71
N TRP A 59 5.89 2.15 2.70
CA TRP A 59 6.41 2.89 3.86
C TRP A 59 5.49 4.05 4.24
N ARG A 60 5.11 4.91 3.29
CA ARG A 60 4.18 6.03 3.56
C ARG A 60 2.83 5.57 4.06
N HIS A 61 2.36 4.40 3.60
CA HIS A 61 1.11 3.83 4.04
C HIS A 61 1.17 3.40 5.51
N THR A 62 2.27 2.79 5.95
CA THR A 62 2.48 2.36 7.35
C THR A 62 2.88 3.50 8.28
N HIS A 63 3.55 4.52 7.73
CA HIS A 63 4.08 5.68 8.44
C HIS A 63 3.57 6.98 7.81
N PRO A 64 2.28 7.31 7.97
CA PRO A 64 1.74 8.55 7.41
C PRO A 64 2.46 9.76 8.01
N THR A 65 2.95 10.65 7.15
CA THR A 65 3.55 11.89 7.63
C THR A 65 2.47 12.85 8.16
N ARG A 66 2.85 13.85 8.95
CA ARG A 66 1.91 14.90 9.40
C ARG A 66 1.20 15.60 8.23
N TRP A 67 1.86 15.71 7.08
CA TRP A 67 1.26 16.25 5.86
C TRP A 67 0.22 15.32 5.25
N ASP A 68 0.47 14.00 5.27
CA ASP A 68 -0.50 13.00 4.80
C ASP A 68 -1.75 12.97 5.72
N GLN A 69 -1.55 13.10 7.03
CA GLN A 69 -2.64 13.25 8.00
C GLN A 69 -3.47 14.51 7.72
N LEU A 70 -2.82 15.64 7.44
CA LEU A 70 -3.50 16.88 7.06
C LEU A 70 -4.30 16.70 5.76
N ARG A 71 -3.73 16.07 4.73
CA ARG A 71 -4.45 15.77 3.48
C ARG A 71 -5.65 14.85 3.71
N GLN A 72 -5.53 13.83 4.54
CA GLN A 72 -6.64 12.95 4.89
C GLN A 72 -7.74 13.72 5.62
N TRP A 73 -7.37 14.62 6.55
CA TRP A 73 -8.31 15.48 7.25
C TRP A 73 -9.05 16.43 6.30
N VAL A 74 -8.33 17.09 5.38
CA VAL A 74 -8.92 17.95 4.34
C VAL A 74 -9.85 17.16 3.42
N ALA A 75 -9.44 15.97 2.97
CA ALA A 75 -10.28 15.11 2.14
C ALA A 75 -11.57 14.67 2.87
N LYS A 76 -11.48 14.41 4.19
CA LYS A 76 -12.64 14.11 5.04
C LYS A 76 -13.60 15.30 5.13
N LEU A 77 -13.08 16.51 5.34
CA LEU A 77 -13.91 17.72 5.37
C LEU A 77 -14.60 18.01 4.04
N LEU A 78 -13.90 17.84 2.91
CA LEU A 78 -14.47 18.07 1.58
C LEU A 78 -15.56 17.06 1.23
N ARG A 79 -15.42 15.80 1.65
CA ARG A 79 -16.47 14.77 1.52
C ARG A 79 -17.70 15.04 2.37
N ILE A 80 -17.54 15.65 3.54
CA ILE A 80 -18.67 16.05 4.40
C ILE A 80 -19.42 17.23 3.77
N ARG A 81 -18.73 18.10 3.02
CA ARG A 81 -19.30 19.32 2.42
C ARG A 81 -20.07 19.09 1.11
N THR A 82 -20.10 17.84 0.61
CA THR A 82 -20.80 17.44 -0.62
C THR A 82 -22.06 16.61 -0.37
N ARG A 83 -22.54 16.57 0.88
CA ARG A 83 -23.85 16.02 1.26
C ARG A 83 -24.81 17.12 1.68
#